data_AF-A0A968XS13-F1
#
_entry.id   AF-A0A968XS13-F1
#
_cell.length_a   1.000
_cell.length_b   1.000
_cell.length_c   1.000
_cell.angle_alpha   90.00
_cell.angle_beta   90.00
_cell.angle_gamma   90.00
#
_symmetry.space_group_name_H-M   'P 1'
#
loop_
_entity.id
_entity.type
_entity.pdbx_description
1 polymer ?
#
loop_
_entity_poly.entity_id
_entity_poly.type
_entity_poly.pdbx_seq_one_letter_code
_entity_poly.pdbx_strand_id
1 'polypeptide(L)'
;MWPLREVHPPVACFDEGGAITPAVKAYLRDVYDHAVQVMDILETHREMAGAVNDLYVSAMSHRMNEIMKVLTIMASFFIPITFVAGVYGMNFEHMPEMKWKFSYAVFWLICLAIAIGLAFFFWRKGWLGRR
;
A
#
# COMPACT_ATOMS: atom_id res chain seq x y z
N MET A 1 -0.89 28.36 7.15
CA MET A 1 -1.76 29.21 8.00
C MET A 1 -0.94 30.00 9.04
N TRP A 2 0.29 30.42 8.70
CA TRP A 2 1.25 31.10 9.59
C TRP A 2 1.10 32.63 9.74
N PRO A 3 0.48 33.42 8.81
CA PRO A 3 0.57 34.88 8.90
C PRO A 3 -0.30 35.51 10.01
N LEU A 4 -1.22 34.77 10.63
CA LEU A 4 -2.06 35.29 11.73
C LEU A 4 -1.34 35.34 13.08
N ARG A 5 -0.23 34.60 13.23
CA ARG A 5 0.60 34.60 14.45
C ARG A 5 1.54 35.81 14.52
N GLU A 6 1.90 36.39 13.37
CA GLU A 6 2.81 37.53 13.26
C GLU A 6 2.09 38.88 13.18
N VAL A 7 0.75 38.89 13.02
CA VAL A 7 -0.02 40.10 13.28
C VAL A 7 0.09 40.36 14.78
N HIS A 8 0.85 41.39 15.14
CA HIS A 8 0.92 41.96 16.49
C HIS A 8 -0.42 41.75 17.22
N PRO A 9 -0.42 41.25 18.47
CA PRO A 9 -1.66 40.97 19.17
C PRO A 9 -2.54 42.22 19.06
N PRO A 10 -3.81 42.11 18.64
CA PRO A 10 -4.70 43.28 18.62
C PRO A 10 -4.80 43.91 20.01
N VAL A 11 -4.47 43.15 21.07
CA VAL A 11 -4.26 43.57 22.46
C VAL A 11 -3.23 44.70 22.65
N ALA A 12 -2.21 44.79 21.79
CA ALA A 12 -1.26 45.91 21.77
C ALA A 12 -1.83 47.15 21.05
N CYS A 13 -2.71 46.95 20.06
CA CYS A 13 -3.39 48.04 19.34
C CYS A 13 -4.47 48.73 20.21
N PHE A 14 -5.06 48.01 21.18
CA PHE A 14 -6.04 48.59 22.12
C PHE A 14 -5.43 49.57 23.14
N ASP A 15 -4.11 49.77 23.15
CA ASP A 15 -3.43 50.68 24.08
C ASP A 15 -3.57 52.16 23.68
N GLU A 16 -3.83 52.45 22.40
CA GLU A 16 -3.84 53.83 21.89
C GLU A 16 -5.17 54.58 22.06
N GLY A 17 -6.19 53.95 22.66
CA GLY A 17 -7.56 54.46 22.67
C GLY A 17 -8.31 54.36 24.00
N GLY A 18 -7.71 54.77 25.13
CA GLY A 18 -8.35 55.31 26.35
C GLY A 18 -9.64 54.72 26.97
N ALA A 19 -10.17 53.56 26.53
CA ALA A 19 -11.56 53.17 26.81
C ALA A 19 -11.77 51.75 27.37
N ILE A 20 -10.71 51.02 27.75
CA ILE A 20 -10.83 49.61 28.19
C ILE A 20 -10.29 49.39 29.61
N THR A 21 -11.15 48.91 30.51
CA THR A 21 -10.80 48.50 31.88
C THR A 21 -9.81 47.32 31.87
N PRO A 22 -8.78 47.28 32.75
CA PRO A 22 -7.77 46.22 32.77
C PRO A 22 -8.33 44.79 32.88
N ALA A 23 -9.50 44.62 33.51
CA ALA A 23 -10.20 43.33 33.56
C ALA A 23 -10.61 42.83 32.16
N VAL A 24 -11.15 43.70 31.29
CA VAL A 24 -11.58 43.34 29.93
C VAL A 24 -10.38 42.98 29.05
N LYS A 25 -9.23 43.65 29.26
CA LYS A 25 -7.97 43.33 28.57
C LYS A 25 -7.48 41.91 28.92
N ALA A 26 -7.60 41.50 30.18
CA ALA A 26 -7.24 40.15 30.62
C ALA A 26 -8.14 39.09 29.97
N TYR A 27 -9.46 39.30 29.93
CA TYR A 27 -10.38 38.39 29.25
C TYR A 27 -10.11 38.27 27.74
N LEU A 28 -9.85 39.38 27.05
CA LEU A 28 -9.52 39.35 25.61
C LEU A 28 -8.22 38.60 25.32
N ARG A 29 -7.22 38.72 26.20
CA ARG A 29 -5.97 37.98 26.09
C ARG A 29 -6.19 36.48 26.27
N ASP A 30 -6.98 36.09 27.26
CA ASP A 30 -7.30 34.68 27.53
C ASP A 30 -8.02 34.03 26.34
N VAL A 31 -9.02 34.72 25.75
CA VAL A 31 -9.70 34.27 24.53
C VAL A 31 -8.74 34.15 23.34
N TYR A 32 -7.81 35.08 23.20
CA TYR A 32 -6.78 35.02 22.16
C TYR A 32 -5.84 33.82 22.36
N ASP A 33 -5.34 33.61 23.58
CA ASP A 33 -4.46 32.50 23.91
C ASP A 33 -5.16 31.15 23.66
N HIS A 34 -6.44 31.03 24.02
CA HIS A 34 -7.26 29.86 23.69
C HIS A 34 -7.48 29.68 22.18
N ALA A 35 -7.71 30.75 21.44
CA ALA A 35 -7.85 30.68 19.98
C ALA A 35 -6.56 30.17 19.31
N VAL A 36 -5.39 30.63 19.78
CA VAL A 36 -4.08 30.15 19.33
C VAL A 36 -3.90 28.67 19.66
N GLN A 37 -4.22 28.26 20.88
CA GLN A 37 -4.14 26.85 21.29
C GLN A 37 -5.02 25.94 20.43
N VAL A 38 -6.26 26.35 20.12
CA VAL A 38 -7.15 25.59 19.25
C VAL A 38 -6.60 25.50 17.82
N MET A 39 -5.99 26.56 17.30
CA MET A 39 -5.34 26.54 15.99
C MET A 39 -4.17 25.56 15.93
N ASP A 40 -3.32 25.52 16.96
CA ASP A 40 -2.22 24.56 17.04
C ASP A 40 -2.73 23.10 17.10
N ILE A 41 -3.81 22.87 17.85
CA ILE A 41 -4.47 21.56 17.91
C ILE A 41 -5.05 21.18 16.53
N LEU A 42 -5.66 22.12 15.81
CA LEU A 42 -6.20 21.86 14.48
C LEU A 42 -5.10 21.52 13.46
N GLU A 43 -3.96 22.21 13.52
CA GLU A 43 -2.83 21.91 12.65
C GLU A 43 -2.28 20.51 12.92
N THR A 44 -2.05 20.15 14.19
CA THR A 44 -1.62 18.78 14.54
C THR A 44 -2.64 17.71 14.11
N HIS A 45 -3.95 17.99 14.22
CA HIS A 45 -4.97 17.07 13.72
C HIS A 45 -4.94 16.93 12.19
N ARG A 46 -4.67 18.03 11.48
CA ARG A 46 -4.52 18.01 10.02
C ARG A 46 -3.31 17.18 9.59
N GLU A 47 -2.18 17.31 10.28
CA GLU A 47 -0.99 16.48 10.05
C GLU A 47 -1.27 15.00 10.33
N MET A 48 -1.91 14.67 11.47
CA MET A 48 -2.30 13.29 11.80
C MET A 48 -3.27 12.70 10.78
N ALA A 49 -4.26 13.47 10.32
CA ALA A 49 -5.20 13.02 9.29
C ALA A 49 -4.48 12.69 7.97
N GLY A 50 -3.49 13.51 7.58
CA GLY A 50 -2.61 13.22 6.45
C GLY A 50 -1.85 11.92 6.63
N ALA A 51 -1.22 11.72 7.79
CA ALA A 51 -0.48 10.50 8.09
C ALA A 51 -1.37 9.24 8.04
N VAL A 52 -2.60 9.31 8.55
CA VAL A 52 -3.56 8.19 8.47
C VAL A 52 -3.95 7.88 7.04
N ASN A 53 -4.16 8.91 6.21
CA ASN A 53 -4.45 8.71 4.79
C ASN A 53 -3.28 8.02 4.07
N ASP A 54 -2.04 8.44 4.33
CA ASP A 54 -0.85 7.83 3.74
C ASP A 54 -0.68 6.36 4.19
N LEU A 55 -0.96 6.07 5.47
CA LEU A 55 -0.99 4.71 5.98
C LEU A 55 -2.08 3.87 5.32
N TYR A 56 -3.27 4.44 5.09
CA TYR A 56 -4.37 3.76 4.41
C TYR A 56 -4.01 3.41 2.96
N VAL A 57 -3.44 4.36 2.22
CA VAL A 57 -2.96 4.13 0.85
C VAL A 57 -1.87 3.05 0.85
N SER A 58 -0.92 3.12 1.79
CA SER A 58 0.13 2.10 1.92
C SER A 58 -0.44 0.72 2.21
N ALA A 59 -1.37 0.60 3.16
CA ALA A 59 -2.05 -0.66 3.48
C ALA A 59 -2.82 -1.23 2.26
N MET A 60 -3.47 -0.35 1.49
CA MET A 60 -4.15 -0.73 0.25
C MET A 60 -3.16 -1.25 -0.80
N SER A 61 -2.01 -0.58 -0.97
CA SER A 61 -0.93 -1.04 -1.84
C SER A 61 -0.35 -2.38 -1.39
N HIS A 62 -0.18 -2.60 -0.09
CA HIS A 62 0.26 -3.88 0.47
C HIS A 62 -0.72 -5.01 0.10
N ARG A 63 -2.02 -4.78 0.31
CA ARG A 63 -3.07 -5.74 -0.05
C ARG A 63 -3.10 -6.02 -1.55
N MET A 64 -2.97 -4.99 -2.38
CA MET A 64 -2.89 -5.15 -3.84
C MET A 64 -1.69 -6.02 -4.22
N ASN A 65 -0.54 -5.78 -3.62
CA ASN A 65 0.67 -6.55 -3.88
C ASN A 65 0.49 -8.03 -3.47
N GLU A 66 -0.18 -8.31 -2.35
CA GLU A 66 -0.53 -9.69 -1.96
C GLU A 66 -1.48 -10.37 -2.96
N ILE A 67 -2.53 -9.68 -3.38
CA ILE A 67 -3.48 -10.22 -4.37
C ILE A 67 -2.76 -10.54 -5.69
N MET A 68 -1.92 -9.62 -6.17
CA MET A 68 -1.12 -9.82 -7.38
C MET A 68 -0.14 -10.98 -7.26
N LYS A 69 0.49 -11.15 -6.09
CA LYS A 69 1.35 -12.31 -5.80
C LYS A 69 0.56 -13.61 -5.93
N VAL A 70 -0.61 -13.70 -5.30
CA VAL A 70 -1.45 -14.92 -5.34
C VAL A 70 -1.88 -15.25 -6.77
N LEU A 71 -2.35 -14.25 -7.52
CA LEU A 71 -2.75 -14.44 -8.93
C LEU A 71 -1.56 -14.90 -9.79
N THR A 72 -0.38 -14.30 -9.60
CA THR A 72 0.83 -14.66 -10.36
C THR A 72 1.29 -16.07 -10.04
N ILE A 73 1.24 -16.48 -8.77
CA ILE A 73 1.57 -17.85 -8.35
C ILE A 73 0.63 -18.84 -9.04
N MET A 74 -0.68 -18.59 -8.99
CA MET A 74 -1.66 -19.45 -9.68
C MET A 74 -1.41 -19.52 -11.20
N ALA A 75 -1.25 -18.37 -11.85
CA ALA A 75 -0.98 -18.30 -13.29
C ALA A 75 0.33 -19.02 -13.69
N SER A 76 1.38 -18.90 -12.87
CA SER A 76 2.66 -19.54 -13.13
C SER A 76 2.58 -21.08 -13.17
N PHE A 77 1.63 -21.69 -12.45
CA PHE A 77 1.35 -23.12 -12.56
C PHE A 77 0.52 -23.44 -13.81
N PHE A 78 -0.50 -22.63 -14.09
CA PHE A 78 -1.41 -22.89 -15.22
C PHE A 78 -0.75 -22.72 -16.58
N ILE A 79 0.10 -21.71 -16.79
CA ILE A 79 0.71 -21.43 -18.10
C ILE A 79 1.49 -22.63 -18.66
N PRO A 80 2.49 -23.23 -17.97
CA PRO A 80 3.23 -24.36 -18.50
C PRO A 80 2.34 -25.61 -18.65
N ILE A 81 1.47 -25.89 -17.69
CA ILE A 81 0.57 -27.05 -17.75
C ILE A 81 -0.38 -26.95 -18.95
N THR A 82 -0.96 -25.76 -19.16
CA THR A 82 -1.89 -25.51 -20.28
C THR A 82 -1.16 -25.50 -21.62
N PHE A 83 0.05 -24.93 -21.68
CA PHE A 83 0.88 -24.97 -22.90
C PHE A 83 1.16 -26.41 -23.32
N VAL A 84 1.57 -27.23 -22.36
CA VAL A 84 1.90 -28.64 -22.58
C VAL A 84 0.65 -29.43 -22.98
N ALA A 85 -0.49 -29.21 -22.32
CA ALA A 85 -1.78 -29.79 -22.71
C ALA A 85 -2.24 -29.33 -24.10
N GLY A 86 -1.97 -28.07 -24.47
CA GLY A 86 -2.25 -27.52 -25.79
C GLY A 86 -1.42 -28.17 -26.88
N VAL A 87 -0.11 -28.34 -26.68
CA VAL A 87 0.79 -29.02 -27.62
C VAL A 87 0.34 -30.47 -27.85
N TYR A 88 -0.07 -31.19 -26.80
CA TYR A 88 -0.58 -32.56 -26.90
C TYR A 88 -2.02 -32.64 -27.42
N GLY A 89 -2.80 -31.55 -27.31
CA GLY A 89 -4.14 -31.42 -27.88
C GLY A 89 -4.14 -31.10 -29.37
N MET A 90 -3.03 -30.62 -29.92
CA MET A 90 -2.84 -30.51 -31.37
C MET A 90 -2.68 -31.93 -31.94
N ASN A 91 -3.62 -32.36 -32.79
CA ASN A 91 -3.62 -33.67 -33.47
C ASN A 91 -2.42 -33.80 -34.44
N PHE A 92 -1.20 -33.90 -33.92
CA PHE A 92 -0.02 -34.23 -34.71
C PHE A 92 -0.02 -35.74 -35.00
N GLU A 93 -0.40 -36.09 -36.22
CA GLU A 93 -0.47 -37.46 -36.77
C GLU A 93 0.91 -38.17 -36.79
N HIS A 94 2.01 -37.43 -36.59
CA HIS A 94 3.37 -37.94 -36.46
C HIS A 94 4.10 -37.26 -35.27
N MET A 95 3.69 -37.54 -34.03
CA MET A 95 4.59 -37.32 -32.89
C MET A 95 5.58 -38.49 -32.79
N PRO A 96 6.89 -38.31 -33.06
CA PRO A 96 7.88 -39.39 -32.94
C PRO A 96 7.99 -39.96 -31.51
N GLU A 97 7.47 -39.24 -30.51
CA GLU A 97 7.37 -39.65 -29.12
C GLU A 97 6.39 -40.82 -28.89
N MET A 98 5.40 -41.06 -29.76
CA MET A 98 4.43 -42.17 -29.59
C MET A 98 5.04 -43.57 -29.73
N LYS A 99 6.23 -43.71 -30.33
CA LYS A 99 6.91 -45.02 -30.48
C LYS A 99 7.67 -45.46 -29.23
N TRP A 100 7.84 -44.58 -28.24
CA TRP A 100 8.54 -44.88 -27.00
C TRP A 100 7.55 -45.10 -25.86
N LYS A 101 7.58 -46.28 -25.22
CA LYS A 101 6.71 -46.63 -24.09
C LYS A 101 6.82 -45.67 -22.90
N PHE A 102 7.91 -44.90 -22.81
CA PHE A 102 8.18 -43.99 -21.70
C PHE A 102 7.81 -42.54 -21.96
N SER A 103 7.37 -42.15 -23.16
CA SER A 103 7.14 -40.73 -23.49
C SER A 103 6.07 -40.09 -22.61
N TYR A 104 5.02 -40.82 -22.25
CA TYR A 104 4.01 -40.36 -21.29
C TYR A 104 4.59 -40.13 -19.89
N ALA A 105 5.52 -40.99 -19.45
CA ALA A 105 6.18 -40.83 -18.15
C ALA A 105 7.16 -39.65 -18.15
N VAL A 106 7.92 -39.46 -19.23
CA VAL A 106 8.86 -38.33 -19.39
C VAL A 106 8.11 -37.00 -19.42
N PHE A 107 6.98 -36.93 -20.12
CA PHE A 107 6.09 -35.78 -20.13
C PHE A 107 5.65 -35.36 -18.73
N TRP A 108 5.12 -36.31 -17.94
CA TRP A 108 4.70 -36.05 -16.57
C TRP A 108 5.88 -35.63 -15.69
N LEU A 109 7.07 -36.19 -15.92
CA LEU A 109 8.29 -35.85 -15.20
C LEU A 109 8.75 -34.42 -15.52
N ILE A 110 8.64 -33.96 -16.76
CA ILE A 110 8.92 -32.58 -17.16
C ILE A 110 7.91 -31.61 -16.53
N CYS A 111 6.61 -31.92 -16.59
CA CYS A 111 5.58 -31.12 -15.94
C CYS A 111 5.82 -31.01 -14.43
N LEU A 112 6.14 -32.13 -13.77
CA LEU A 112 6.44 -32.17 -12.34
C LEU A 112 7.72 -31.39 -12.02
N ALA A 113 8.77 -31.52 -12.84
CA ALA A 113 10.01 -30.78 -12.66
C ALA A 113 9.82 -29.26 -12.79
N ILE A 114 9.00 -28.80 -13.74
CA ILE A 114 8.65 -27.39 -13.91
C ILE A 114 7.84 -26.89 -12.71
N ALA A 115 6.84 -27.66 -12.27
CA ALA A 115 6.02 -27.30 -11.12
C ALA A 115 6.85 -27.22 -9.83
N ILE A 116 7.72 -28.20 -9.57
CA ILE A 116 8.62 -28.21 -8.41
C ILE A 116 9.66 -27.09 -8.52
N GLY A 117 10.22 -26.85 -9.71
CA GLY A 117 11.19 -25.78 -9.94
C GLY A 117 10.60 -24.39 -9.66
N LEU A 118 9.38 -24.14 -10.13
CA LEU A 118 8.64 -22.91 -9.83
C LEU A 118 8.29 -22.81 -8.34
N ALA A 119 7.77 -23.88 -7.73
CA ALA A 119 7.47 -23.91 -6.30
C ALA A 119 8.71 -23.61 -5.45
N PHE A 120 9.86 -24.22 -5.77
CA PHE A 120 11.13 -23.98 -5.09
C PHE A 120 11.63 -22.54 -5.30
N PHE A 121 11.48 -22.00 -6.51
CA PHE A 121 11.83 -20.61 -6.79
C PHE A 121 10.98 -19.63 -5.96
N PHE A 122 9.66 -19.84 -5.89
CA PHE A 122 8.76 -19.01 -5.06
C PHE A 122 9.05 -19.17 -3.56
N TRP A 123 9.42 -20.37 -3.12
CA TRP A 123 9.82 -20.62 -1.74
C TRP A 123 11.13 -19.92 -1.39
N ARG A 124 12.14 -20.00 -2.27
CA ARG A 124 13.44 -19.32 -2.11
C ARG A 124 13.34 -17.80 -2.20
N LYS A 125 12.40 -17.26 -2.98
CA LYS A 125 12.08 -15.83 -3.00
C LYS A 125 11.35 -15.35 -1.74
N GLY A 126 11.01 -16.24 -0.80
CA GLY A 126 10.32 -15.89 0.43
C GLY A 126 8.86 -15.47 0.22
N TRP A 127 8.28 -15.69 -0.96
CA TRP A 127 6.90 -15.27 -1.26
C TRP A 127 5.85 -16.11 -0.53
N LEU A 128 6.21 -17.33 -0.11
CA LEU A 128 5.38 -18.23 0.71
C LEU A 128 5.66 -18.13 2.22
N GLY A 129 6.57 -17.26 2.65
CA GLY A 129 6.98 -17.12 4.05
C GLY A 129 6.53 -15.80 4.63
N ARG A 130 5.43 -15.85 5.38
CA ARG A 130 4.89 -14.80 6.26
C ARG A 130 5.99 -14.00 6.98
N ARG A 131 6.15 -12.72 6.61
CA ARG A 131 6.48 -11.60 7.50
C ARG A 131 5.83 -10.34 6.95
#